data_AF-A0A0B6YE34-F1
#
_entry.id   AF-A0A0B6YE34-F1
#
_cell.length_a   1.000
_cell.length_b   1.000
_cell.length_c   1.000
_cell.angle_alpha   90.00
_cell.angle_beta   90.00
_cell.angle_gamma   90.00
#
_symmetry.space_group_name_H-M   'P 1'
#
loop_
_entity.id
_entity.type
_entity.pdbx_description
1 polymer ?
#
loop_
_entity_poly.entity_id
_entity_poly.type
_entity_poly.pdbx_seq_one_letter_code
_entity_poly.pdbx_strand_id
1 'polypeptide(L)'
;GFTDVSFDKTASGLFSHVTSVVKEYKIRDRLVGQTYDGASVMNGHLYELQRKIMEAYPNALFTHCYAHVLNLVLQQGLSNIKECRLFFQMLSELSAFFSKCTKRKVVLEGFVHKKLPSAAPTRWNFTSGVVHTVKDHRTQLIEFFEYVVENSVEWDADAVVKSMGFLTFLRDFDSFSVGNIFKSIFIYRHIVHCSSDYDSRYCLLQSESE
;
A
#
# COMPACT_ATOMS: atom_id res chain seq x y z
N GLY A 1 -9.30 -15.53 -10.57
CA GLY A 1 -8.40 -16.25 -9.63
C GLY A 1 -7.03 -15.60 -9.66
N PHE A 2 -6.09 -16.11 -8.86
CA PHE A 2 -4.67 -15.72 -8.95
C PHE A 2 -3.90 -16.86 -9.63
N THR A 3 -3.13 -16.53 -10.66
CA THR A 3 -2.28 -17.49 -11.39
C THR A 3 -0.83 -17.08 -11.26
N ASP A 4 0.05 -18.06 -11.02
CA ASP A 4 1.49 -17.82 -11.07
C ASP A 4 1.97 -17.73 -12.53
N VAL A 5 2.45 -16.55 -12.91
CA VAL A 5 3.04 -16.25 -14.23
C VAL A 5 4.53 -15.94 -14.12
N SER A 6 5.17 -16.36 -13.02
CA SER A 6 6.60 -16.09 -12.76
C SER A 6 7.53 -16.65 -13.84
N PHE A 7 7.13 -17.75 -14.48
CA PHE A 7 7.88 -18.43 -15.54
C PHE A 7 7.98 -17.63 -16.85
N ASP A 8 6.93 -16.88 -17.23
CA ASP A 8 6.94 -16.04 -18.43
C ASP A 8 6.09 -14.78 -18.22
N LYS A 9 6.78 -13.66 -18.01
CA LYS A 9 6.19 -12.32 -17.82
C LYS A 9 6.22 -11.49 -19.11
N THR A 10 6.57 -12.08 -20.25
CA THR A 10 6.58 -11.37 -21.53
C THR A 10 5.16 -11.03 -21.97
N ALA A 11 5.03 -10.03 -22.85
CA ALA A 11 3.74 -9.67 -23.42
C ALA A 11 3.05 -10.86 -24.09
N SER A 12 3.80 -11.73 -24.77
CA SER A 12 3.27 -12.92 -25.44
C SER A 12 2.83 -14.00 -24.47
N GLY A 13 3.61 -14.27 -23.41
CA GLY A 13 3.23 -15.21 -22.36
C GLY A 13 1.96 -14.78 -21.64
N LEU A 14 1.91 -13.51 -21.23
CA LEU A 14 0.73 -12.92 -20.56
C LEU A 14 -0.49 -12.89 -21.49
N PHE A 15 -0.33 -12.53 -22.77
CA PHE A 15 -1.43 -12.53 -23.74
C PHE A 15 -1.99 -13.95 -23.97
N SER A 16 -1.12 -14.94 -24.07
CA SER A 16 -1.51 -16.35 -24.23
C SER A 16 -2.30 -16.83 -23.00
N HIS A 17 -1.83 -16.45 -21.81
CA HIS A 17 -2.53 -16.75 -20.56
C HIS A 17 -3.91 -16.10 -20.50
N VAL A 18 -4.02 -14.80 -20.75
CA VAL A 18 -5.32 -14.09 -20.77
C VAL A 18 -6.27 -14.73 -21.78
N THR A 19 -5.77 -15.06 -22.97
CA THR A 19 -6.58 -15.72 -24.01
C THR A 19 -7.04 -17.12 -23.60
N SER A 20 -6.24 -17.89 -22.85
CA SER A 20 -6.68 -19.20 -22.35
C SER A 20 -7.81 -19.04 -21.35
N VAL A 21 -7.69 -18.07 -20.42
CA VAL A 21 -8.73 -17.76 -19.42
C VAL A 21 -10.01 -17.30 -20.12
N VAL A 22 -9.93 -16.36 -21.07
CA VAL A 22 -11.10 -15.88 -21.80
C VAL A 22 -11.84 -17.02 -22.53
N LYS A 23 -11.10 -17.97 -23.11
CA LYS A 23 -11.66 -19.16 -23.75
C LYS A 23 -12.30 -20.13 -22.76
N GLU A 24 -11.63 -20.41 -21.64
CA GLU A 24 -12.12 -21.29 -20.57
C GLU A 24 -13.48 -20.81 -20.05
N TYR A 25 -13.59 -19.51 -19.76
CA TYR A 25 -14.81 -18.90 -19.24
C TYR A 25 -15.83 -18.48 -20.32
N LYS A 26 -15.48 -18.59 -21.61
CA LYS A 26 -16.32 -18.19 -22.76
C LYS A 26 -16.79 -16.73 -22.66
N ILE A 27 -15.89 -15.82 -22.29
CA ILE A 27 -16.18 -14.40 -22.01
C ILE A 27 -15.61 -13.45 -23.07
N ARG A 28 -15.33 -13.93 -24.28
CA ARG A 28 -14.68 -13.14 -25.34
C ARG A 28 -15.33 -11.78 -25.56
N ASP A 29 -16.64 -11.76 -25.73
CA ASP A 29 -17.39 -10.53 -26.04
C ASP A 29 -17.81 -9.75 -24.79
N ARG A 30 -17.42 -10.24 -23.60
CA ARG A 30 -17.74 -9.64 -22.30
C ARG A 30 -16.52 -9.00 -21.63
N LEU A 31 -15.38 -8.98 -22.32
CA LEU A 31 -14.19 -8.30 -21.83
C LEU A 31 -14.31 -6.81 -22.16
N VAL A 32 -14.59 -6.01 -21.14
CA VAL A 32 -14.88 -4.56 -21.28
C VAL A 32 -13.75 -3.66 -20.80
N GLY A 33 -12.74 -4.22 -20.12
CA GLY A 33 -11.65 -3.41 -19.59
C GLY A 33 -10.42 -4.21 -19.22
N GLN A 34 -9.29 -3.52 -19.17
CA GLN A 34 -8.00 -4.02 -18.72
C GLN A 34 -7.26 -2.93 -17.93
N THR A 35 -6.59 -3.32 -16.84
CA THR A 35 -5.88 -2.38 -15.96
C THR A 35 -4.55 -2.96 -15.49
N TYR A 36 -3.50 -2.14 -15.48
CA TYR A 36 -2.14 -2.53 -15.03
C TYR A 36 -1.57 -1.51 -14.04
N ASP A 37 -0.68 -1.94 -13.13
CA ASP A 37 0.10 -1.00 -12.32
C ASP A 37 1.27 -0.44 -13.13
N GLY A 38 1.52 0.87 -13.00
CA GLY A 38 2.63 1.54 -13.69
C GLY A 38 4.01 1.24 -13.08
N ALA A 39 4.07 0.44 -12.01
CA ALA A 39 5.28 0.11 -11.29
C ALA A 39 6.04 -1.04 -11.96
N SER A 40 6.89 -0.66 -12.92
CA SER A 40 8.21 -1.28 -13.10
C SER A 40 8.25 -2.81 -13.13
N VAL A 41 7.66 -3.43 -14.16
CA VAL A 41 8.34 -4.49 -14.92
C VAL A 41 7.90 -4.31 -16.38
N MET A 42 8.78 -3.67 -17.16
CA MET A 42 8.71 -3.59 -18.63
C MET A 42 7.78 -2.52 -19.23
N ASN A 43 8.27 -1.27 -19.29
CA ASN A 43 7.65 -0.18 -20.07
C ASN A 43 7.40 -0.56 -21.55
N GLY A 44 8.05 -1.60 -22.09
CA GLY A 44 7.76 -2.14 -23.44
C GLY A 44 6.71 -3.26 -23.46
N HIS A 45 6.80 -4.23 -22.55
CA HIS A 45 5.96 -5.43 -22.65
C HIS A 45 4.54 -5.24 -22.10
N LEU A 46 4.32 -4.34 -21.13
CA LEU A 46 2.97 -3.97 -20.72
C LEU A 46 2.24 -3.21 -21.83
N TYR A 47 2.94 -2.31 -22.53
CA TYR A 47 2.40 -1.61 -23.70
C TYR A 47 2.08 -2.59 -24.84
N GLU A 48 2.98 -3.54 -25.09
CA GLU A 48 2.77 -4.59 -26.10
C GLU A 48 1.60 -5.51 -25.73
N LEU A 49 1.47 -5.89 -24.46
CA LEU A 49 0.33 -6.68 -23.96
C LEU A 49 -0.98 -5.91 -24.11
N GLN A 50 -1.01 -4.65 -23.66
CA GLN A 50 -2.15 -3.76 -23.77
C GLN A 50 -2.64 -3.70 -25.22
N ARG A 51 -1.72 -3.44 -26.16
CA ARG A 51 -2.01 -3.38 -27.59
C ARG A 51 -2.57 -4.71 -28.11
N LYS A 52 -1.94 -5.84 -27.78
CA LYS A 52 -2.41 -7.17 -28.19
C LYS A 52 -3.82 -7.48 -27.68
N ILE A 53 -4.14 -7.09 -26.44
CA ILE A 53 -5.47 -7.28 -25.86
C ILE A 53 -6.49 -6.40 -26.56
N MET A 54 -6.21 -5.12 -26.82
CA MET A 54 -7.13 -4.25 -27.57
C MET A 54 -7.35 -4.75 -29.01
N GLU A 55 -6.32 -5.27 -29.67
CA GLU A 55 -6.46 -5.85 -31.02
C GLU A 55 -7.32 -7.11 -31.05
N ALA A 56 -7.20 -7.97 -30.03
CA ALA A 56 -7.96 -9.22 -29.94
C ALA A 56 -9.39 -9.03 -29.39
N TYR A 57 -9.57 -8.03 -28.53
CA TYR A 57 -10.78 -7.71 -27.79
C TYR A 57 -11.00 -6.19 -27.81
N PRO A 58 -11.57 -5.63 -28.89
CA PRO A 58 -11.72 -4.18 -29.07
C PRO A 58 -12.45 -3.46 -27.92
N ASN A 59 -13.42 -4.13 -27.29
CA ASN A 59 -14.19 -3.58 -26.17
C ASN A 59 -13.38 -3.52 -24.86
N ALA A 60 -12.20 -4.14 -24.79
CA ALA A 60 -11.39 -4.22 -23.58
C ALA A 60 -10.54 -2.95 -23.39
N LEU A 61 -11.18 -1.85 -23.01
CA LEU A 61 -10.51 -0.56 -22.86
C LEU A 61 -9.45 -0.57 -21.76
N PHE A 62 -8.30 0.04 -22.06
CA PHE A 62 -7.23 0.17 -21.09
C PHE A 62 -7.43 1.38 -20.18
N THR A 63 -7.35 1.15 -18.87
CA THR A 63 -7.33 2.21 -17.86
C THR A 63 -6.14 2.01 -16.93
N HIS A 64 -5.40 3.10 -16.67
CA HIS A 64 -4.35 3.08 -15.66
C HIS A 64 -4.92 2.84 -14.27
N CYS A 65 -4.19 2.12 -13.43
CA CYS A 65 -4.57 2.00 -12.02
C CYS A 65 -4.45 3.37 -11.31
N TYR A 66 -5.56 4.09 -11.15
CA TYR A 66 -5.59 5.39 -10.47
C TYR A 66 -5.10 5.30 -9.02
N ALA A 67 -5.33 4.17 -8.35
CA ALA A 67 -4.77 3.93 -7.01
C ALA A 67 -3.23 3.94 -7.03
N HIS A 68 -2.62 3.42 -8.10
CA HIS A 68 -1.17 3.46 -8.27
C HIS A 68 -0.67 4.88 -8.59
N VAL A 69 -1.34 5.59 -9.49
CA VAL A 69 -0.99 6.98 -9.84
C VAL A 69 -1.10 7.89 -8.62
N LEU A 70 -2.18 7.80 -7.84
CA LEU A 70 -2.35 8.54 -6.60
C LEU A 70 -1.23 8.21 -5.61
N ASN A 71 -0.86 6.94 -5.49
CA ASN A 71 0.25 6.52 -4.66
C ASN A 71 1.59 7.15 -5.10
N LEU A 72 1.87 7.23 -6.41
CA LEU A 72 3.07 7.90 -6.93
C LEU A 72 3.07 9.41 -6.64
N VAL A 73 1.96 10.10 -6.88
CA VAL A 73 1.82 11.54 -6.61
C VAL A 73 2.02 11.83 -5.14
N LEU A 74 1.43 11.03 -4.24
CA LEU A 74 1.64 11.17 -2.81
C LEU A 74 3.10 10.89 -2.44
N GLN A 75 3.71 9.79 -2.90
CA GLN A 75 5.11 9.49 -2.60
C GLN A 75 6.05 10.62 -3.02
N GLN A 76 5.86 11.17 -4.23
CA GLN A 76 6.68 12.26 -4.75
C GLN A 76 6.40 13.60 -4.06
N GLY A 77 5.13 13.91 -3.76
CA GLY A 77 4.79 15.13 -3.02
C GLY A 77 5.39 15.12 -1.61
N LEU A 78 5.37 13.96 -0.96
CA LEU A 78 5.82 13.81 0.43
C LEU A 78 7.33 13.68 0.56
N SER A 79 8.02 13.13 -0.44
CA SER A 79 9.47 13.12 -0.44
C SER A 79 10.07 14.53 -0.50
N ASN A 80 9.31 15.51 -1.04
CA ASN A 80 9.71 16.91 -1.12
C ASN A 80 9.46 17.71 0.17
N ILE A 81 8.61 17.23 1.09
CA ILE A 81 8.32 17.89 2.37
C ILE A 81 9.11 17.19 3.47
N LYS A 82 10.03 17.91 4.13
CA LYS A 82 10.96 17.33 5.11
C LYS A 82 10.21 16.66 6.27
N GLU A 83 9.20 17.31 6.81
CA GLU A 83 8.40 16.87 7.96
C GLU A 83 7.65 15.58 7.61
N CYS A 84 7.01 15.53 6.44
CA CYS A 84 6.35 14.32 5.94
C CYS A 84 7.35 13.18 5.75
N ARG A 85 8.50 13.44 5.13
CA ARG A 85 9.54 12.43 4.91
C ARG A 85 10.04 11.84 6.23
N LEU A 86 10.35 12.68 7.20
CA LEU A 86 10.78 12.25 8.54
C LEU A 86 9.68 11.45 9.24
N PHE A 87 8.43 11.91 9.17
CA PHE A 87 7.28 11.20 9.73
C PHE A 87 7.14 9.79 9.16
N PHE A 88 7.13 9.64 7.84
CA PHE A 88 7.00 8.32 7.21
C PHE A 88 8.21 7.42 7.43
N GLN A 89 9.42 8.00 7.52
CA GLN A 89 10.61 7.25 7.91
C GLN A 89 10.48 6.71 9.34
N MET A 90 10.02 7.53 10.29
CA MET A 90 9.80 7.09 11.68
C MET A 90 8.74 5.99 11.78
N LEU A 91 7.65 6.08 11.01
CA LEU A 91 6.64 5.01 10.96
C LEU A 91 7.19 3.69 10.39
N SER A 92 8.07 3.77 9.40
CA SER A 92 8.76 2.60 8.85
C SER A 92 9.68 1.96 9.88
N GLU A 93 10.50 2.76 10.57
CA GLU A 93 11.37 2.30 11.65
C GLU A 93 10.59 1.70 12.82
N LEU A 94 9.47 2.32 13.21
CA LEU A 94 8.57 1.81 14.24
C LEU A 94 8.03 0.43 13.87
N SER A 95 7.59 0.28 12.62
CA SER A 95 7.09 -1.01 12.13
C SER A 95 8.19 -2.06 12.09
N ALA A 96 9.40 -1.70 11.66
CA ALA A 96 10.55 -2.59 11.66
C ALA A 96 10.98 -2.99 13.08
N PHE A 97 10.91 -2.07 14.04
CA PHE A 97 11.24 -2.30 15.45
C PHE A 97 10.43 -3.44 16.05
N PHE A 98 9.12 -3.45 15.81
CA PHE A 98 8.24 -4.54 16.25
C PHE A 98 8.40 -5.79 15.40
N SER A 99 8.56 -5.64 14.08
CA SER A 99 8.65 -6.79 13.16
C SER A 99 9.83 -7.71 13.45
N LYS A 100 10.96 -7.14 13.90
CA LYS A 100 12.22 -7.85 14.17
C LYS A 100 12.23 -8.68 15.47
N CYS A 101 11.29 -8.49 16.40
CA CYS A 101 11.36 -9.13 17.71
C CYS A 101 9.98 -9.59 18.22
N THR A 102 9.82 -10.89 18.42
CA THR A 102 8.58 -11.48 18.96
C THR A 102 8.28 -11.01 20.38
N LYS A 103 9.30 -10.88 21.26
CA LYS A 103 9.12 -10.35 22.62
C LYS A 103 8.45 -8.96 22.59
N ARG A 104 8.95 -8.05 21.73
CA ARG A 104 8.40 -6.69 21.59
C ARG A 104 6.93 -6.71 21.16
N LYS A 105 6.56 -7.59 20.23
CA LYS A 105 5.15 -7.74 19.79
C LYS A 105 4.26 -8.24 20.92
N VAL A 106 4.67 -9.28 21.65
CA VAL A 106 3.89 -9.86 22.74
C VAL A 106 3.67 -8.85 23.88
N VAL A 107 4.73 -8.12 24.27
CA VAL A 107 4.60 -7.09 25.31
C VAL A 107 3.68 -5.97 24.82
N LEU A 108 3.84 -5.50 23.58
CA LEU A 108 2.97 -4.48 22.99
C LEU A 108 1.48 -4.90 22.96
N GLU A 109 1.18 -6.16 22.67
CA GLU A 109 -0.20 -6.68 22.69
C GLU A 109 -0.86 -6.51 24.07
N GLY A 110 -0.07 -6.49 25.16
CA GLY A 110 -0.53 -6.17 26.50
C GLY A 110 -0.99 -4.71 26.69
N PHE A 111 -0.44 -3.77 25.91
CA PHE A 111 -0.80 -2.34 25.96
C PHE A 111 -1.87 -1.96 24.94
N VAL A 112 -1.74 -2.46 23.70
CA VAL A 112 -2.54 -2.01 22.55
C VAL A 112 -3.75 -2.93 22.29
N HIS A 113 -3.75 -4.16 22.82
CA HIS A 113 -4.76 -5.20 22.58
C HIS A 113 -5.07 -5.45 21.08
N LYS A 114 -4.15 -5.04 20.20
CA LYS A 114 -4.27 -5.15 18.74
C LYS A 114 -2.88 -5.25 18.13
N LYS A 115 -2.76 -6.01 17.04
CA LYS A 115 -1.52 -6.14 16.29
C LYS A 115 -1.24 -4.87 15.49
N LEU A 116 -0.02 -4.33 15.60
CA LEU A 116 0.44 -3.30 14.68
C LEU A 116 0.54 -3.87 13.27
N PRO A 117 0.00 -3.17 12.25
CA PRO A 117 0.24 -3.52 10.86
C PRO A 117 1.74 -3.42 10.55
N SER A 118 2.28 -4.37 9.79
CA SER A 118 3.65 -4.28 9.28
C SER A 118 3.70 -3.24 8.15
N ALA A 119 4.64 -2.29 8.21
CA ALA A 119 4.94 -1.43 7.06
C ALA A 119 5.68 -2.25 5.99
N ALA A 120 5.14 -2.24 4.77
CA ALA A 120 5.87 -2.70 3.59
C ALA A 120 6.42 -1.47 2.86
N PRO A 121 7.73 -1.37 2.59
CA PRO A 121 8.35 -0.18 1.97
C PRO A 121 7.72 0.22 0.63
N THR A 122 7.11 -0.73 -0.08
CA THR A 122 6.67 -0.57 -1.47
C THR A 122 5.17 -0.32 -1.64
N ARG A 123 4.36 -0.34 -0.58
CA ARG A 123 2.89 -0.23 -0.72
C ARG A 123 2.26 0.60 0.40
N TRP A 124 1.89 1.83 0.07
CA TRP A 124 1.26 2.80 0.99
C TRP A 124 -0.11 2.35 1.53
N ASN A 125 -0.68 1.31 0.93
CA ASN A 125 -1.81 0.57 1.48
C ASN A 125 -1.56 0.14 2.93
N PHE A 126 -0.36 -0.35 3.24
CA PHE A 126 0.03 -0.71 4.60
C PHE A 126 0.40 0.51 5.46
N THR A 127 0.97 1.56 4.87
CA THR A 127 1.27 2.83 5.55
C THR A 127 0.01 3.49 6.11
N SER A 128 -1.12 3.43 5.40
CA SER A 128 -2.39 3.95 5.94
C SER A 128 -2.82 3.25 7.23
N GLY A 129 -2.68 1.92 7.30
CA GLY A 129 -2.97 1.14 8.50
C GLY A 129 -2.04 1.50 9.66
N VAL A 130 -0.75 1.68 9.39
CA VAL A 130 0.24 2.11 10.39
C VAL A 130 -0.09 3.51 10.92
N VAL A 131 -0.37 4.49 10.04
CA VAL A 131 -0.76 5.85 10.44
C VAL A 131 -1.99 5.83 11.35
N HIS A 132 -3.03 5.09 10.97
CA HIS A 132 -4.23 4.96 11.79
C HIS A 132 -3.91 4.33 13.14
N THR A 133 -3.17 3.23 13.16
CA THR A 133 -2.88 2.51 14.41
C THR A 133 -2.01 3.34 15.34
N VAL A 134 -0.98 4.04 14.82
CA VAL A 134 -0.13 4.94 15.61
C VAL A 134 -0.93 6.12 16.15
N LYS A 135 -1.86 6.68 15.37
CA LYS A 135 -2.72 7.77 15.82
C LYS A 135 -3.71 7.31 16.89
N ASP A 136 -4.38 6.20 16.64
CA ASP A 136 -5.49 5.71 17.46
C ASP A 136 -5.01 5.09 18.78
N HIS A 137 -3.78 4.56 18.79
CA HIS A 137 -3.15 3.97 19.97
C HIS A 137 -1.92 4.74 20.43
N ARG A 138 -1.86 6.06 20.15
CA ARG A 138 -0.71 6.92 20.47
C ARG A 138 -0.33 6.85 21.95
N THR A 139 -1.32 6.95 22.83
CA THR A 139 -1.11 6.93 24.28
C THR A 139 -0.52 5.60 24.74
N GLN A 140 -1.08 4.47 24.28
CA GLN A 140 -0.59 3.14 24.62
C GLN A 140 0.81 2.88 24.06
N LEU A 141 1.14 3.44 22.89
CA LEU A 141 2.49 3.37 22.35
C LEU A 141 3.48 4.18 23.21
N ILE A 142 3.09 5.35 23.71
CA ILE A 142 3.90 6.14 24.63
C ILE A 142 4.15 5.34 25.92
N GLU A 143 3.09 4.80 26.54
CA GLU A 143 3.19 3.96 27.76
C GLU A 143 4.10 2.75 27.55
N PHE A 144 3.99 2.07 26.40
CA PHE A 144 4.87 0.95 26.06
C PHE A 144 6.35 1.38 26.01
N PHE A 145 6.66 2.49 25.34
CA PHE A 145 8.06 2.93 25.23
C PHE A 145 8.61 3.50 26.52
N GLU A 146 7.78 4.14 27.36
CA GLU A 146 8.14 4.51 28.73
C GLU A 146 8.50 3.27 29.55
N TYR A 147 7.65 2.23 29.51
CA TYR A 147 7.91 0.95 30.17
C TYR A 147 9.25 0.34 29.73
N VAL A 148 9.57 0.35 28.43
CA VAL A 148 10.86 -0.17 27.92
C VAL A 148 12.05 0.61 28.48
N VAL A 149 11.95 1.93 28.57
CA VAL A 149 13.02 2.79 29.08
C VAL A 149 13.19 2.64 30.59
N GLU A 150 12.09 2.56 31.34
CA GLU A 150 12.10 2.36 32.80
C GLU A 150 12.66 0.98 33.19
N ASN A 151 12.33 -0.05 32.41
CA ASN A 151 12.78 -1.42 32.64
C ASN A 151 14.00 -1.79 31.78
N SER A 152 14.91 -0.83 31.55
CA SER A 152 16.03 -0.95 30.59
C SER A 152 16.91 -2.19 30.75
N VAL A 153 17.00 -2.75 31.96
CA VAL A 153 17.75 -3.99 32.25
C VAL A 153 17.17 -5.22 31.53
N GLU A 154 15.87 -5.22 31.24
CA GLU A 154 15.18 -6.34 30.56
C GLU A 154 15.27 -6.28 29.03
N TRP A 155 15.85 -5.22 28.49
CA TRP A 155 15.85 -4.90 27.07
C TRP A 155 17.27 -4.73 26.54
N ASP A 156 17.45 -5.00 25.25
CA ASP A 156 18.71 -4.73 24.58
C ASP A 156 18.94 -3.21 24.46
N ALA A 157 20.21 -2.79 24.51
CA ALA A 157 20.57 -1.37 24.47
C ALA A 157 20.04 -0.65 23.21
N ASP A 158 20.03 -1.34 22.06
CA ASP A 158 19.46 -0.81 20.82
C ASP A 158 17.95 -0.56 20.96
N ALA A 159 17.21 -1.44 21.63
CA ALA A 159 15.79 -1.25 21.90
C ALA A 159 15.52 -0.06 22.81
N VAL A 160 16.30 0.10 23.88
CA VAL A 160 16.15 1.22 24.82
C VAL A 160 16.41 2.55 24.11
N VAL A 161 17.50 2.67 23.35
CA VAL A 161 17.84 3.89 22.60
C VAL A 161 16.77 4.22 21.56
N LYS A 162 16.31 3.23 20.79
CA LYS A 162 15.24 3.44 19.80
C LYS A 162 13.92 3.86 20.45
N SER A 163 13.61 3.30 21.62
CA SER A 163 12.40 3.66 22.38
C SER A 163 12.40 5.13 22.80
N MET A 164 13.55 5.67 23.22
CA MET A 164 13.69 7.12 23.50
C MET A 164 13.44 7.98 22.25
N GLY A 165 13.94 7.55 21.10
CA GLY A 165 13.68 8.21 19.81
C GLY A 165 12.20 8.17 19.44
N PHE A 166 11.54 7.02 19.61
CA PHE A 166 10.10 6.89 19.36
C PHE A 166 9.25 7.71 20.34
N LEU A 167 9.63 7.84 21.60
CA LEU A 167 8.96 8.73 22.55
C LEU A 167 9.02 10.19 22.10
N THR A 168 10.18 10.63 21.63
CA THR A 168 10.35 11.99 21.10
C THR A 168 9.42 12.21 19.90
N PHE A 169 9.42 11.26 18.94
CA PHE A 169 8.54 11.29 17.77
C PHE A 169 7.05 11.26 18.12
N LEU A 170 6.62 10.41 19.05
CA LEU A 170 5.21 10.30 19.42
C LEU A 170 4.74 11.54 20.17
N ARG A 171 5.60 12.16 20.99
CA ARG A 171 5.27 13.36 21.77
C ARG A 171 5.35 14.66 20.95
N ASP A 172 6.08 14.64 19.84
CA ASP A 172 6.26 15.79 18.96
C ASP A 172 4.93 16.27 18.33
N PHE A 173 4.74 17.58 18.32
CA PHE A 173 3.51 18.21 17.83
C PHE A 173 3.40 18.17 16.30
N ASP A 174 4.53 18.35 15.60
CA ASP A 174 4.56 18.33 14.14
C ASP A 174 4.22 16.94 13.63
N SER A 175 4.80 15.90 14.24
CA SER A 175 4.50 14.50 13.96
C SER A 175 3.02 14.17 14.21
N PHE A 176 2.44 14.68 15.30
CA PHE A 176 1.01 14.54 15.56
C PHE A 176 0.13 15.23 14.51
N SER A 177 0.49 16.46 14.12
CA SER A 177 -0.24 17.25 13.12
C SER A 177 -0.22 16.59 11.75
N VAL A 178 0.97 16.15 11.31
CA VAL A 178 1.17 15.39 10.07
C VAL A 178 0.33 14.11 10.09
N GLY A 179 0.32 13.36 11.20
CA GLY A 179 -0.49 12.16 11.36
C GLY A 179 -2.00 12.39 11.18
N ASN A 180 -2.53 13.50 11.71
CA ASN A 180 -3.95 13.85 11.55
C ASN A 180 -4.31 14.22 10.10
N ILE A 181 -3.43 14.94 9.40
CA ILE A 181 -3.61 15.26 7.98
C ILE A 181 -3.67 13.97 7.16
N PHE A 182 -2.71 13.06 7.35
CA PHE A 182 -2.68 11.81 6.58
C PHE A 182 -3.81 10.87 6.94
N LYS A 183 -4.22 10.79 8.21
CA LYS A 183 -5.43 10.05 8.59
C LYS A 183 -6.65 10.55 7.80
N SER A 184 -6.80 11.86 7.64
CA SER A 184 -7.91 12.46 6.88
C SER A 184 -7.80 12.20 5.38
N ILE A 185 -6.60 12.31 4.80
CA ILE A 185 -6.36 12.02 3.38
C ILE A 185 -6.68 10.55 3.05
N PHE A 186 -6.31 9.61 3.92
CA PHE A 186 -6.54 8.18 3.67
C PHE A 186 -7.99 7.74 3.79
N ILE A 187 -8.91 8.56 4.32
CA ILE A 187 -10.35 8.26 4.26
C ILE A 187 -10.80 8.22 2.79
N TYR A 188 -10.29 9.13 1.95
CA TYR A 188 -10.59 9.18 0.52
C TYR A 188 -9.94 8.04 -0.28
N ARG A 189 -8.96 7.33 0.29
CA ARG A 189 -8.31 6.19 -0.36
C ARG A 189 -9.26 5.01 -0.56
N HIS A 190 -10.18 4.76 0.38
CA HIS A 190 -11.16 3.69 0.24
C HIS A 190 -12.04 3.87 -1.00
N ILE A 191 -12.31 5.12 -1.39
CA ILE A 191 -13.10 5.46 -2.59
C ILE A 191 -12.34 5.08 -3.86
N VAL A 192 -11.02 5.31 -3.90
CA VAL A 192 -10.17 5.03 -5.08
C VAL A 192 -9.77 3.55 -5.20
N HIS A 193 -9.81 2.77 -4.11
CA HIS A 193 -9.48 1.34 -4.15
C HIS A 193 -10.69 0.42 -4.38
N CYS A 194 -11.92 0.91 -4.15
CA CYS A 194 -13.17 0.17 -4.34
C CYS A 194 -13.92 0.51 -5.65
N SER A 195 -13.29 1.22 -6.59
CA SER A 195 -13.94 1.71 -7.82
C SER A 195 -14.14 0.67 -8.92
N SER A 196 -14.05 -0.64 -8.65
CA SER A 196 -14.27 -1.68 -9.68
C SER A 196 -15.65 -1.55 -10.37
N ASP A 197 -16.65 -1.03 -9.65
CA ASP A 197 -18.01 -0.83 -10.18
C ASP A 197 -18.12 0.45 -11.04
N TYR A 198 -17.30 1.47 -10.76
CA TYR A 198 -17.22 2.68 -11.57
C TYR A 198 -16.39 2.47 -12.83
N ASP A 199 -15.28 1.76 -12.70
CA ASP A 199 -14.37 1.46 -13.82
C ASP A 199 -15.06 0.56 -14.85
N SER A 200 -15.83 -0.45 -14.40
CA SER A 200 -16.63 -1.29 -15.30
C SER A 200 -17.78 -0.54 -15.98
N ARG A 201 -18.47 0.36 -15.26
CA ARG A 201 -19.51 1.23 -15.85
C ARG A 201 -18.93 2.23 -16.86
N TYR A 202 -17.78 2.82 -16.58
CA TYR A 202 -17.09 3.71 -17.52
C TYR A 202 -16.73 2.98 -18.82
N CYS A 203 -16.16 1.78 -18.68
CA CYS A 203 -15.85 0.91 -19.81
C CYS A 203 -17.10 0.55 -20.64
N LEU A 204 -18.21 0.18 -19.98
CA LEU A 204 -19.48 -0.12 -20.64
C LEU A 204 -20.03 1.08 -21.41
N LEU A 205 -20.08 2.26 -20.78
CA LEU A 205 -20.57 3.50 -21.40
C LEU A 205 -19.74 3.92 -22.62
N GLN A 206 -18.42 3.74 -22.56
CA GLN A 206 -17.54 4.04 -23.69
C GLN A 206 -17.72 3.03 -24.84
N SER A 207 -17.92 1.74 -24.52
CA SER A 207 -18.19 0.71 -25.53
C SER A 207 -19.55 0.83 -26.22
N GLU A 208 -20.53 1.50 -25.59
CA GLU A 208 -21.85 1.78 -26.16
C GLU A 208 -21.89 3.08 -27.01
N SER A 209 -20.81 3.87 -26.97
CA SER A 209 -20.69 5.16 -27.67
C SER A 209 -19.93 5.11 -29.00
N GLU A 210 -19.42 3.93 -29.38
CA GLU A 210 -18.80 3.62 -30.68
C GLU A 210 -19.73 2.76 -31.55
#